data_AF-A0A495UDF8-F1
#
_entry.id   AF-A0A495UDF8-F1
#
_cell.length_a   1.000
_cell.length_b   1.000
_cell.length_c   1.000
_cell.angle_alpha   90.00
_cell.angle_beta   90.00
_cell.angle_gamma   90.00
#
_symmetry.space_group_name_H-M   'P 1'
#
loop_
_entity.id
_entity.type
_entity.pdbx_description
1 polymer ?
#
loop_
_entity_poly.entity_id
_entity_poly.type
_entity_poly.pdbx_seq_one_letter_code
_entity_poly.pdbx_strand_id
1 'polypeptide(L)' 'MTDANRTEDAGPEGSELISRLRIIEGQPLADRAAAYASLHDELARRLESGPTDHRVSG' A
#
# COMPACT_ATOMS: atom_id res chain seq x y z
N MET A 1 -12.44 22.74 8.73
CA MET A 1 -13.46 22.16 7.83
C MET A 1 -12.70 21.41 6.74
N THR A 2 -12.49 20.13 7.07
CA THR A 2 -11.91 18.98 6.35
C THR A 2 -10.81 19.19 5.30
N ASP A 3 -9.59 18.80 5.71
CA ASP A 3 -8.41 18.45 4.90
C ASP A 3 -8.66 17.14 4.11
N ALA A 4 -9.73 17.14 3.32
CA ALA A 4 -10.35 15.94 2.76
C ALA A 4 -9.73 15.48 1.44
N ASN A 5 -8.44 15.73 1.16
CA ASN A 5 -7.89 15.23 -0.11
C ASN A 5 -6.36 15.14 -0.25
N ARG A 6 -5.62 14.66 0.77
CA ARG A 6 -4.22 14.28 0.54
C ARG A 6 -4.06 12.96 -0.22
N THR A 7 -5.14 12.17 -0.35
CA THR A 7 -5.12 10.88 -1.05
C THR A 7 -4.89 11.01 -2.56
N GLU A 8 -5.12 12.18 -3.15
CA GLU A 8 -4.90 12.43 -4.58
C GLU A 8 -3.43 12.63 -4.97
N ASP A 9 -2.53 12.91 -4.00
CA ASP A 9 -1.07 13.05 -4.23
C ASP A 9 -0.31 11.80 -3.75
N ALA A 10 -1.00 10.66 -3.64
CA ALA A 10 -0.33 9.39 -3.48
C ALA A 10 0.50 9.12 -4.75
N GLY A 11 1.82 9.31 -4.66
CA GLY A 11 2.76 8.91 -5.71
C GLY A 11 2.54 7.46 -6.17
N PRO A 12 3.24 6.98 -7.21
CA PRO A 12 2.96 5.70 -7.85
C PRO A 12 2.84 4.52 -6.85
N GLU A 13 3.65 4.50 -5.78
CA GLU A 13 3.56 3.49 -4.72
C GLU A 13 2.27 3.56 -3.90
N GLY A 14 1.77 4.76 -3.60
CA GLY A 14 0.52 4.94 -2.89
C GLY A 14 -0.68 4.51 -3.74
N SER A 15 -0.64 4.77 -5.05
CA SER A 15 -1.65 4.26 -6.00
C SER A 15 -1.65 2.72 -6.08
N GLU A 16 -0.46 2.10 -6.07
CA GLU A 16 -0.31 0.64 -6.01
C GLU A 16 -0.91 0.07 -4.72
N LEU A 17 -0.62 0.69 -3.58
CA LEU A 17 -1.16 0.28 -2.28
C LEU A 17 -2.69 0.37 -2.26
N ILE A 18 -3.27 1.48 -2.73
CA ILE A 18 -4.73 1.66 -2.81
C ILE A 18 -5.36 0.58 -3.71
N SER A 19 -4.71 0.26 -4.83
CA SER A 19 -5.17 -0.81 -5.73
C SER A 19 -5.17 -2.18 -5.04
N ARG A 20 -4.11 -2.50 -4.29
CA ARG A 20 -4.03 -3.76 -3.52
C ARG A 20 -5.06 -3.83 -2.40
N LEU A 21 -5.29 -2.74 -1.67
CA LEU A 21 -6.31 -2.69 -0.62
C LEU A 21 -7.70 -2.98 -1.16
N ARG A 22 -8.06 -2.42 -2.34
CA ARG A 22 -9.34 -2.71 -2.99
C ARG A 22 -9.52 -4.19 -3.35
N ILE A 23 -8.44 -4.89 -3.71
CA ILE A 23 -8.48 -6.33 -3.98
C ILE A 23 -8.79 -7.10 -2.69
N ILE A 24 -8.12 -6.77 -1.58
CA ILE A 24 -8.34 -7.41 -0.27
C ILE A 24 -9.78 -7.15 0.21
N GLU A 25 -10.27 -5.93 0.03
CA GLU A 25 -11.65 -5.55 0.39
C GLU A 25 -12.72 -6.21 -0.49
N GLY A 26 -12.35 -6.77 -1.64
CA GLY A 26 -13.22 -7.61 -2.45
C GLY A 26 -13.34 -9.06 -1.95
N GLN A 27 -12.46 -9.50 -1.05
CA GLN A 27 -12.43 -10.87 -0.53
C GLN A 27 -13.53 -11.11 0.53
N PRO A 28 -13.92 -12.39 0.75
CA PRO A 28 -14.74 -12.78 1.90
C PRO A 28 -14.15 -12.29 3.21
N LEU A 29 -15.01 -11.89 4.15
CA LEU A 29 -14.57 -11.28 5.42
C LEU A 29 -13.59 -12.17 6.20
N ALA A 30 -13.80 -13.50 6.17
CA ALA A 30 -12.96 -14.48 6.84
C ALA A 30 -11.50 -14.48 6.33
N ASP A 31 -11.27 -14.07 5.08
CA ASP A 31 -9.95 -14.12 4.45
C ASP A 31 -9.16 -12.82 4.63
N ARG A 32 -9.85 -11.69 4.86
CA ARG A 32 -9.24 -10.35 4.87
C ARG A 32 -8.15 -10.21 5.92
N ALA A 33 -8.34 -10.78 7.11
CA ALA A 33 -7.37 -10.66 8.19
C ALA A 33 -6.00 -11.24 7.80
N ALA A 34 -5.99 -12.42 7.19
CA ALA A 34 -4.76 -13.05 6.72
C ALA A 34 -4.10 -12.28 5.56
N ALA A 35 -4.92 -11.72 4.65
CA ALA A 35 -4.44 -10.90 3.55
C ALA A 35 -3.83 -9.57 4.02
N TYR A 36 -4.46 -8.88 4.98
CA TYR A 36 -3.91 -7.67 5.58
C TYR A 36 -2.62 -7.94 6.36
N ALA A 37 -2.54 -9.05 7.10
CA ALA A 37 -1.31 -9.43 7.80
C ALA A 37 -0.15 -9.64 6.82
N SER A 38 -0.41 -10.33 5.70
CA SER A 38 0.59 -10.55 4.65
C SER A 38 1.06 -9.24 4.01
N LEU A 39 0.12 -8.32 3.72
CA LEU A 39 0.45 -6.99 3.18
C LEU A 39 1.26 -6.17 4.18
N HIS A 40 0.89 -6.19 5.46
CA HIS A 40 1.63 -5.51 6.52
C HIS A 40 3.06 -6.03 6.62
N ASP A 41 3.26 -7.35 6.61
CA ASP A 41 4.59 -7.96 6.69
C ASP A 41 5.46 -7.59 5.48
N GLU A 42 4.87 -7.46 4.30
CA GLU A 42 5.55 -6.97 3.10
C GLU A 42 6.00 -5.51 3.27
N LEU A 43 5.10 -4.63 3.70
CA LEU A 43 5.41 -3.21 3.92
C LEU A 43 6.46 -3.03 5.01
N ALA A 44 6.40 -3.79 6.10
CA ALA A 44 7.39 -3.78 7.17
C ALA A 44 8.79 -4.16 6.64
N ARG A 45 8.89 -5.22 5.81
CA ARG A 45 10.16 -5.61 5.17
C ARG A 45 10.70 -4.53 4.24
N ARG A 46 9.84 -3.84 3.48
CA ARG A 46 10.25 -2.74 2.61
C ARG A 46 10.82 -1.57 3.42
N LEU A 47 10.16 -1.20 4.52
CA LEU A 47 10.65 -0.14 5.41
C LEU A 47 12.00 -0.50 6.06
N GLU A 48 12.16 -1.75 6.47
CA GLU A 48 13.43 -2.24 7.04
C GLU A 48 14.58 -2.25 6.02
N SER A 49 14.27 -2.45 4.73
CA SER A 49 15.28 -2.48 3.66
C SER A 49 15.85 -1.09 3.33
N GLY A 50 15.32 -0.03 3.95
CA GLY A 50 15.72 1.36 3.69
C GLY A 50 15.23 1.88 2.33
N PRO A 51 15.52 3.15 1.98
CA PRO A 51 15.12 3.72 0.69
C PRO A 51 15.74 2.91 -0.44
N THR A 52 14.95 2.08 -1.11
CA THR A 52 15.31 1.55 -2.42
C THR A 52 15.21 2.72 -3.37
N ASP A 53 16.35 3.35 -3.66
CA ASP A 53 16.42 4.47 -4.59
C ASP A 53 15.85 4.05 -5.95
N HIS A 54 14.55 4.31 -6.17
CA HIS A 54 13.93 4.20 -7.47
C HIS A 54 14.26 5.48 -8.27
N ARG A 55 15.55 5.84 -8.36
CA ARG A 55 16.06 6.87 -9.27
C ARG A 55 17.14 6.31 -10.19
N VAL A 56 16.79 5.31 -10.99
CA VAL A 56 17.50 4.92 -12.22
C VAL A 56 16.43 4.28 -13.11
N SER A 57 16.12 4.69 -14.35
CA SER A 57 16.86 5.44 -15.38
C SER A 57 15.88 5.91 -16.48
N GLY A 58 16.16 7.05 -17.12
CA GLY A 58 15.63 7.42 -18.44
C GLY A 58 14.95 8.78 -18.51
#